data_AF-B0C161-F1
#
_entry.id   AF-B0C161-F1
#
_cell.length_a   1.000
_cell.length_b   1.000
_cell.length_c   1.000
_cell.angle_alpha   90.00
_cell.angle_beta   90.00
_cell.angle_gamma   90.00
#
_symmetry.space_group_name_H-M   'P 1'
#
loop_
_entity.id
_entity.type
_entity.pdbx_description
1 polymer ?
#
loop_
_entity_poly.entity_id
_entity_poly.type
_entity_poly.pdbx_seq_one_letter_code
_entity_poly.pdbx_strand_id
1 'polypeptide(L)'
;MSKLSESAYLVALYRALESERSDALFQDPWARQLAGGQGQLCQALLGDVQQYADVIAIRTHLIDKLVQERIAHGNIGLVMNLGAGLDTRPYRLNLPSSLIWLDIDLPDILEYKHQTLLGVKPRCILKRIKGNLVDSTFRRSLFSVIHQLSKPALVITEGLSGYWTEHQVSKLAAHLSQQDRIGWWILELAAPTVLRGWHMQYSQTLYDQYIGNGEPAFKFAPQQGPEFFQTWGWQVAHQYDVLDKLSHLQRATPLVHLRAVMKRVLGKLHIPQAIPSQVVLLTHPTGSRAKRNNSWLPSGQ
;
A
#
# COMPACT_ATOMS: atom_id res chain seq x y z
N MET A 1 -19.96 6.45 -12.27
CA MET A 1 -18.89 6.77 -11.31
C MET A 1 -18.46 5.48 -10.63
N SER A 2 -17.19 5.07 -10.76
CA SER A 2 -16.73 3.83 -10.12
C SER A 2 -16.61 4.03 -8.60
N LYS A 3 -17.45 3.34 -7.81
CA LYS A 3 -17.50 3.46 -6.33
C LYS A 3 -16.22 3.02 -5.59
N LEU A 4 -15.23 2.46 -6.27
CA LEU A 4 -13.92 2.12 -5.70
C LEU A 4 -13.09 3.35 -5.28
N SER A 5 -13.49 4.57 -5.67
CA SER A 5 -12.88 5.83 -5.20
C SER A 5 -13.17 6.16 -3.73
N GLU A 6 -14.23 5.59 -3.15
CA GLU A 6 -14.71 5.98 -1.81
C GLU A 6 -13.72 5.59 -0.70
N SER A 7 -13.10 4.42 -0.80
CA SER A 7 -12.08 3.99 0.17
C SER A 7 -10.84 4.90 0.11
N ALA A 8 -10.53 5.47 -1.06
CA ALA A 8 -9.40 6.37 -1.21
C ALA A 8 -9.61 7.70 -0.45
N TYR A 9 -10.83 8.26 -0.47
CA TYR A 9 -11.18 9.45 0.32
C TYR A 9 -11.09 9.17 1.82
N LEU A 10 -11.58 8.02 2.28
CA LEU A 10 -11.50 7.62 3.69
C LEU A 10 -10.05 7.42 4.15
N VAL A 11 -9.21 6.76 3.35
CA VAL A 11 -7.79 6.57 3.67
C VAL A 11 -7.04 7.92 3.65
N ALA A 12 -7.39 8.84 2.76
CA ALA A 12 -6.87 10.22 2.82
C ALA A 12 -7.30 10.93 4.11
N LEU A 13 -8.55 10.76 4.56
CA LEU A 13 -9.01 11.32 5.83
C LEU A 13 -8.16 10.81 7.01
N TYR A 14 -7.90 9.50 7.07
CA TYR A 14 -7.08 8.92 8.13
C TYR A 14 -5.64 9.45 8.15
N ARG A 15 -5.03 9.69 6.99
CA ARG A 15 -3.70 10.35 6.93
C ARG A 15 -3.74 11.81 7.36
N ALA A 16 -4.85 12.52 7.10
CA ALA A 16 -5.05 13.87 7.57
C ALA A 16 -5.14 13.92 9.10
N LEU A 17 -5.92 13.01 9.69
CA LEU A 17 -6.05 12.89 11.15
C LEU A 17 -4.71 12.58 11.81
N GLU A 18 -3.89 11.72 11.22
CA GLU A 18 -2.52 11.47 11.73
C GLU A 18 -1.66 12.74 11.68
N SER A 19 -1.74 13.51 10.59
CA SER A 19 -0.92 14.73 10.40
C SER A 19 -1.27 15.84 11.42
N GLU A 20 -2.50 15.86 11.91
CA GLU A 20 -3.01 16.83 12.89
C GLU A 20 -2.62 16.51 14.34
N ARG A 21 -2.04 15.32 14.58
CA ARG A 21 -1.56 14.94 15.92
C ARG A 21 -0.29 15.70 16.27
N SER A 22 -0.14 16.03 17.56
CA SER A 22 1.10 16.59 18.10
C SER A 22 2.27 15.60 18.05
N ASP A 23 1.97 14.30 18.03
CA ASP A 23 2.94 13.21 17.97
C ASP A 23 2.90 12.49 16.61
N ALA A 24 2.51 13.15 15.52
CA ALA A 24 2.35 12.54 14.21
C ALA A 24 3.59 11.74 13.73
N LEU A 25 3.38 10.54 13.20
CA LEU A 25 4.40 9.67 12.61
C LEU A 25 4.91 10.20 11.26
N PHE A 26 4.07 10.91 10.53
CA PHE A 26 4.39 11.59 9.29
C PHE A 26 3.48 12.80 9.10
N GLN A 27 3.83 13.64 8.13
CA GLN A 27 3.04 14.81 7.74
C GLN A 27 2.61 14.67 6.28
N ASP A 28 1.30 14.64 6.04
CA ASP A 28 0.66 14.67 4.72
C ASP A 28 -0.24 15.91 4.61
N PRO A 29 0.33 17.09 4.29
CA PRO A 29 -0.41 18.36 4.31
C PRO A 29 -1.55 18.41 3.28
N TRP A 30 -1.58 17.50 2.31
CA TRP A 30 -2.55 17.47 1.23
C TRP A 30 -3.71 16.51 1.50
N ALA A 31 -3.55 15.62 2.48
CA ALA A 31 -4.52 14.57 2.78
C ALA A 31 -5.92 15.11 3.12
N ARG A 32 -5.99 16.17 3.94
CA ARG A 32 -7.26 16.79 4.37
C ARG A 32 -8.06 17.31 3.17
N GLN A 33 -7.38 18.01 2.27
CA GLN A 33 -7.97 18.57 1.06
C GLN A 33 -8.43 17.46 0.10
N LEU A 34 -7.62 16.42 -0.08
CA LEU A 34 -7.94 15.26 -0.93
C LEU A 34 -9.05 14.38 -0.36
N ALA A 35 -9.18 14.27 0.97
CA ALA A 35 -10.31 13.58 1.58
C ALA A 35 -11.63 14.29 1.25
N GLY A 36 -11.61 15.63 1.31
CA GLY A 36 -12.78 16.47 1.05
C GLY A 36 -13.98 16.10 1.92
N GLY A 37 -15.17 16.51 1.48
CA GLY A 37 -16.43 16.13 2.15
C GLY A 37 -16.74 14.63 2.03
N GLN A 38 -16.22 13.94 1.01
CA GLN A 38 -16.47 12.51 0.81
C GLN A 38 -15.81 11.64 1.88
N GLY A 39 -14.58 11.96 2.28
CA GLY A 39 -13.92 11.26 3.40
C GLY A 39 -14.71 11.38 4.69
N GLN A 40 -15.21 12.59 4.99
CA GLN A 40 -16.05 12.84 6.18
C GLN A 40 -17.38 12.09 6.10
N LEU A 41 -18.02 12.05 4.93
CA LEU A 41 -19.24 11.27 4.72
C LEU A 41 -19.00 9.78 4.93
N CYS A 42 -17.91 9.24 4.37
CA CYS A 42 -17.51 7.85 4.57
C CYS A 42 -17.31 7.52 6.06
N GLN A 43 -16.63 8.38 6.81
CA GLN A 43 -16.44 8.20 8.26
C GLN A 43 -17.79 8.25 9.00
N ALA A 44 -18.66 9.20 8.68
CA ALA A 44 -19.99 9.30 9.30
C ALA A 44 -20.86 8.06 9.03
N LEU A 45 -20.78 7.48 7.83
CA LEU A 45 -21.53 6.28 7.45
C LEU A 45 -20.98 5.00 8.06
N LEU A 46 -19.65 4.87 8.12
CA LEU A 46 -18.97 3.65 8.62
C LEU A 46 -18.74 3.67 10.14
N GLY A 47 -18.96 4.82 10.77
CA GLY A 47 -18.73 5.06 12.20
C GLY A 47 -17.30 5.54 12.49
N ASP A 48 -17.11 6.09 13.69
CA ASP A 48 -15.77 6.40 14.16
C ASP A 48 -15.01 5.11 14.44
N VAL A 49 -13.94 4.93 13.69
CA VAL A 49 -13.12 3.74 13.77
C VAL A 49 -11.65 4.13 13.84
N GLN A 50 -11.29 4.99 14.80
CA GLN A 50 -9.92 5.43 15.13
C GLN A 50 -8.85 4.34 14.96
N GLN A 51 -9.15 3.10 15.33
CA GLN A 51 -8.26 1.94 15.14
C GLN A 51 -7.82 1.69 13.68
N TYR A 52 -8.67 1.94 12.68
CA TYR A 52 -8.26 1.85 11.27
C TYR A 52 -7.42 3.06 10.88
N ALA A 53 -7.69 4.24 11.45
CA ALA A 53 -6.84 5.41 11.24
C ALA A 53 -5.41 5.14 11.72
N ASP A 54 -5.25 4.54 12.91
CA ASP A 54 -3.94 4.17 13.43
C ASP A 54 -3.25 3.08 12.58
N VAL A 55 -3.99 2.07 12.10
CA VAL A 55 -3.47 1.06 11.17
C VAL A 55 -3.00 1.70 9.86
N ILE A 56 -3.78 2.63 9.29
CA ILE A 56 -3.39 3.37 8.09
C ILE A 56 -2.17 4.25 8.36
N ALA A 57 -2.08 4.88 9.53
CA ALA A 57 -0.94 5.69 9.91
C ALA A 57 0.35 4.85 9.96
N ILE A 58 0.32 3.71 10.66
CA ILE A 58 1.46 2.79 10.72
C ILE A 58 1.82 2.25 9.34
N ARG A 59 0.83 1.82 8.54
CA ARG A 59 1.06 1.34 7.18
C ARG A 59 1.74 2.40 6.32
N THR A 60 1.23 3.63 6.35
CA THR A 60 1.81 4.77 5.61
C THR A 60 3.25 5.02 6.03
N HIS A 61 3.51 5.08 7.33
CA HIS A 61 4.85 5.29 7.90
C HIS A 61 5.85 4.21 7.49
N LEU A 62 5.46 2.93 7.56
CA LEU A 62 6.33 1.82 7.19
C LEU A 62 6.66 1.85 5.69
N ILE A 63 5.66 2.09 4.84
CA ILE A 63 5.89 2.21 3.39
C ILE A 63 6.75 3.43 3.07
N ASP A 64 6.54 4.57 3.73
CA ASP A 64 7.37 5.77 3.55
C ASP A 64 8.84 5.53 3.87
N LYS A 65 9.12 4.79 4.96
CA LYS A 65 10.48 4.40 5.32
C LYS A 65 11.10 3.50 4.27
N LEU A 66 10.40 2.44 3.87
CA LEU A 66 10.89 1.52 2.83
C LEU A 66 11.15 2.24 1.50
N VAL A 67 10.26 3.13 1.08
CA VAL A 67 10.42 3.93 -0.15
C VAL A 67 11.68 4.79 -0.05
N GLN A 68 11.85 5.56 1.03
CA GLN A 68 13.02 6.43 1.20
C GLN A 68 14.31 5.64 1.28
N GLU A 69 14.35 4.54 2.04
CA GLU A 69 15.52 3.66 2.13
C GLU A 69 15.91 3.05 0.78
N ARG A 70 14.92 2.55 0.02
CA ARG A 70 15.18 1.97 -1.31
C ARG A 70 15.66 3.03 -2.30
N ILE A 71 15.14 4.25 -2.25
CA ILE A 71 15.60 5.34 -3.12
C ILE A 71 17.02 5.78 -2.74
N ALA A 72 17.31 5.91 -1.44
CA ALA A 72 18.62 6.36 -0.96
C ALA A 72 19.73 5.34 -1.23
N HIS A 73 19.45 4.04 -1.12
CA HIS A 73 20.48 2.99 -1.18
C HIS A 73 20.42 2.11 -2.44
N GLY A 74 19.28 2.03 -3.12
CA GLY A 74 18.99 1.00 -4.13
C GLY A 74 19.22 1.40 -5.59
N ASN A 75 19.84 2.56 -5.86
CA ASN A 75 19.97 3.13 -7.21
C ASN A 75 18.62 3.18 -7.97
N ILE A 76 17.54 3.51 -7.26
CA ILE A 76 16.19 3.56 -7.82
C ILE A 76 16.01 4.89 -8.56
N GLY A 77 15.77 4.81 -9.86
CA GLY A 77 15.51 5.96 -10.72
C GLY A 77 14.04 6.12 -11.11
N LEU A 78 13.21 5.12 -10.78
CA LEU A 78 11.80 5.03 -11.13
C LEU A 78 10.98 4.45 -9.97
N VAL A 79 9.90 5.11 -9.57
CA VAL A 79 8.88 4.55 -8.68
C VAL A 79 7.58 4.37 -9.46
N MET A 80 6.98 3.19 -9.34
CA MET A 80 5.69 2.85 -9.92
C MET A 80 4.68 2.63 -8.80
N ASN A 81 3.76 3.59 -8.63
CA ASN A 81 2.67 3.50 -7.67
C ASN A 81 1.43 2.95 -8.36
N LEU A 82 1.15 1.66 -8.15
CA LEU A 82 0.05 0.94 -8.77
C LEU A 82 -1.19 1.00 -7.86
N GLY A 83 -2.28 1.57 -8.36
CA GLY A 83 -3.41 1.94 -7.52
C GLY A 83 -3.09 3.18 -6.69
N ALA A 84 -2.48 4.18 -7.33
CA ALA A 84 -1.93 5.35 -6.65
C ALA A 84 -2.97 6.15 -5.84
N GLY A 85 -4.26 6.06 -6.18
CA GLY A 85 -5.37 6.73 -5.53
C GLY A 85 -5.04 8.17 -5.14
N LEU A 86 -5.24 8.48 -3.87
CA LEU A 86 -4.96 9.78 -3.27
C LEU A 86 -3.60 9.84 -2.55
N ASP A 87 -2.64 8.99 -2.93
CA ASP A 87 -1.26 9.07 -2.42
C ASP A 87 -0.58 10.38 -2.87
N THR A 88 0.12 11.00 -1.92
CA THR A 88 0.79 12.30 -2.03
C THR A 88 2.30 12.21 -1.81
N ARG A 89 2.89 11.01 -1.69
CA ARG A 89 4.34 10.81 -1.55
C ARG A 89 5.19 11.65 -2.52
N PRO A 90 4.85 11.81 -3.81
CA PRO A 90 5.59 12.69 -4.73
C PRO A 90 5.68 14.15 -4.30
N TYR A 91 4.75 14.62 -3.46
CA TYR A 91 4.64 16.00 -3.02
C TYR A 91 5.23 16.22 -1.62
N ARG A 92 5.26 15.18 -0.78
CA ARG A 92 5.65 15.30 0.64
C ARG A 92 6.97 14.62 1.01
N LEU A 93 7.37 13.53 0.36
CA LEU A 93 8.62 12.83 0.69
C LEU A 93 9.84 13.58 0.17
N ASN A 94 10.97 13.48 0.87
CA ASN A 94 12.23 14.03 0.38
C ASN A 94 12.81 13.14 -0.75
N LEU A 95 12.42 13.44 -1.99
CA LEU A 95 12.77 12.66 -3.18
C LEU A 95 13.80 13.42 -4.04
N PRO A 96 14.74 12.73 -4.69
CA PRO A 96 15.59 13.35 -5.71
C PRO A 96 14.73 13.95 -6.83
N SER A 97 15.05 15.18 -7.25
CA SER A 97 14.31 15.87 -8.32
C SER A 97 14.37 15.14 -9.67
N SER A 98 15.41 14.32 -9.89
CA SER A 98 15.60 13.49 -11.08
C SER A 98 14.86 12.14 -11.05
N LEU A 99 14.26 11.78 -9.90
CA LEU A 99 13.46 10.57 -9.75
C LEU A 99 12.20 10.70 -10.61
N ILE A 100 11.87 9.64 -11.34
CA ILE A 100 10.59 9.57 -12.05
C ILE A 100 9.60 8.84 -11.13
N TRP A 101 8.47 9.47 -10.84
CA TRP A 101 7.36 8.84 -10.12
C TRP A 101 6.18 8.67 -11.06
N LEU A 102 5.70 7.45 -11.21
CA LEU A 102 4.52 7.12 -12.01
C LEU A 102 3.37 6.78 -11.09
N ASP A 103 2.36 7.64 -11.08
CA ASP A 103 1.05 7.29 -10.50
C ASP A 103 0.22 6.58 -11.57
N ILE A 104 -0.14 5.32 -11.32
CA ILE A 104 -0.93 4.50 -12.23
C ILE A 104 -2.23 4.10 -11.56
N ASP A 105 -3.35 4.57 -12.12
CA ASP A 105 -4.69 4.30 -11.59
C ASP A 105 -5.76 4.64 -12.64
N LEU A 106 -7.03 4.44 -12.28
CA LEU A 106 -8.19 4.78 -13.10
C LEU A 106 -8.23 6.29 -13.43
N PRO A 107 -8.76 6.66 -14.62
CA PRO A 107 -8.83 8.05 -15.06
C PRO A 107 -9.44 9.01 -14.03
N ASP A 108 -10.58 8.64 -13.43
CA ASP A 108 -11.38 9.50 -12.56
C ASP A 108 -10.62 9.92 -11.29
N ILE A 109 -9.96 8.97 -10.62
CA ILE A 109 -9.26 9.26 -9.35
C ILE A 109 -7.97 10.06 -9.59
N LEU A 110 -7.27 9.82 -10.70
CA LEU A 110 -6.09 10.60 -11.07
C LEU A 110 -6.45 12.02 -11.48
N GLU A 111 -7.58 12.20 -12.18
CA GLU A 111 -8.07 13.52 -12.54
C GLU A 111 -8.51 14.30 -11.29
N TYR A 112 -9.29 13.68 -10.41
CA TYR A 112 -9.66 14.28 -9.13
C TYR A 112 -8.42 14.74 -8.33
N LYS A 113 -7.42 13.86 -8.17
CA LYS A 113 -6.17 14.20 -7.46
C LYS A 113 -5.43 15.35 -8.13
N HIS A 114 -5.35 15.34 -9.47
CA HIS A 114 -4.68 16.40 -10.22
C HIS A 114 -5.38 17.75 -10.05
N GLN A 115 -6.71 17.79 -10.20
CA GLN A 115 -7.51 19.00 -10.04
C GLN A 115 -7.41 19.56 -8.61
N THR A 116 -7.50 18.67 -7.62
CA THR A 116 -7.42 19.06 -6.20
C THR A 116 -6.04 19.64 -5.85
N LEU A 117 -4.97 19.11 -6.44
CA LEU A 117 -3.60 19.58 -6.20
C LEU A 117 -3.09 20.56 -7.26
N LEU A 118 -3.98 21.23 -8.01
CA LEU A 118 -3.58 22.26 -8.95
C LEU A 118 -2.74 23.33 -8.24
N GLY A 119 -1.59 23.65 -8.82
CA GLY A 119 -0.62 24.61 -8.26
C GLY A 119 0.37 24.02 -7.25
N VAL A 120 0.14 22.80 -6.74
CA VAL A 120 1.10 22.11 -5.86
C VAL A 120 2.20 21.46 -6.71
N LYS A 121 3.46 21.84 -6.46
CA LYS A 121 4.61 21.29 -7.20
C LYS A 121 5.08 19.97 -6.57
N PRO A 122 5.13 18.86 -7.33
CA PRO A 122 5.82 17.64 -6.89
C PRO A 122 7.32 17.91 -6.65
N ARG A 123 7.94 17.12 -5.79
CA ARG A 123 9.38 17.19 -5.48
C ARG A 123 10.26 16.43 -6.49
N CYS A 124 9.64 15.62 -7.34
CA CYS A 124 10.28 14.80 -8.37
C CYS A 124 9.52 14.89 -9.72
N ILE A 125 9.98 14.18 -10.74
CA ILE A 125 9.30 14.12 -12.05
C ILE A 125 8.07 13.21 -11.92
N LEU A 126 6.92 13.80 -11.59
CA LEU A 126 5.65 13.08 -11.51
C LEU A 126 4.99 12.95 -12.89
N LYS A 127 4.66 11.72 -13.28
CA LYS A 127 3.79 11.42 -14.42
C LYS A 127 2.59 10.58 -13.96
N ARG A 128 1.47 10.75 -14.65
CA ARG A 128 0.22 10.04 -14.36
C ARG A 128 -0.15 9.17 -15.56
N ILE A 129 -0.38 7.88 -15.34
CA ILE A 129 -0.78 6.93 -16.38
C ILE A 129 -2.18 6.43 -16.05
N LYS A 130 -3.15 6.89 -16.83
CA LYS A 130 -4.56 6.54 -16.68
C LYS A 130 -4.81 5.16 -17.27
N GLY A 131 -5.32 4.22 -16.49
CA GLY A 131 -5.76 2.92 -17.00
C GLY A 131 -6.11 1.90 -15.92
N ASN A 132 -6.77 0.83 -16.35
CA ASN A 132 -7.23 -0.22 -15.46
C ASN A 132 -6.17 -1.32 -15.33
N LEU A 133 -5.56 -1.43 -14.16
CA LEU A 133 -4.53 -2.44 -13.90
C LEU A 133 -5.05 -3.88 -13.92
N VAL A 134 -6.37 -4.13 -13.91
CA VAL A 134 -6.96 -5.46 -14.13
C VAL A 134 -6.93 -5.87 -15.61
N ASP A 135 -6.89 -4.92 -16.54
CA ASP A 135 -6.76 -5.22 -17.97
C ASP A 135 -5.32 -5.65 -18.32
N SER A 136 -5.20 -6.85 -18.89
CA SER A 136 -3.92 -7.39 -19.32
C SER A 136 -3.28 -6.61 -20.47
N THR A 137 -4.09 -6.02 -21.37
CA THR A 137 -3.61 -5.23 -22.51
C THR A 137 -2.98 -3.93 -22.01
N PHE A 138 -3.68 -3.23 -21.11
CA PHE A 138 -3.12 -2.09 -20.40
C PHE A 138 -1.81 -2.44 -19.69
N ARG A 139 -1.77 -3.53 -18.89
CA ARG A 139 -0.53 -3.95 -18.21
C ARG A 139 0.63 -4.17 -19.19
N ARG A 140 0.39 -4.85 -20.32
CA ARG A 140 1.43 -5.07 -21.35
C ARG A 140 1.95 -3.75 -21.93
N SER A 141 1.06 -2.82 -22.25
CA SER A 141 1.44 -1.49 -22.76
C SER A 141 2.25 -0.69 -21.72
N LEU A 142 1.80 -0.67 -20.47
CA LEU A 142 2.49 -0.02 -19.36
C LEU A 142 3.93 -0.55 -19.20
N PHE A 143 4.11 -1.86 -19.16
CA PHE A 143 5.44 -2.46 -18.99
C PHE A 143 6.36 -2.22 -20.18
N SER A 144 5.83 -2.12 -21.41
CA SER A 144 6.62 -1.70 -22.57
C SER A 144 7.19 -0.28 -22.41
N VAL A 145 6.39 0.68 -21.92
CA VAL A 145 6.84 2.05 -21.64
C VAL A 145 7.93 2.05 -20.54
N ILE A 146 7.75 1.26 -19.49
CA ILE A 146 8.71 1.17 -18.38
C ILE A 146 10.04 0.56 -18.85
N HIS A 147 9.99 -0.46 -19.70
CA HIS A 147 11.19 -1.06 -20.28
C HIS A 147 12.01 -0.01 -21.05
N GLN A 148 11.35 0.86 -21.82
CA GLN A 148 12.00 1.93 -22.57
C GLN A 148 12.69 2.97 -21.66
N LEU A 149 12.12 3.27 -20.48
CA LEU A 149 12.74 4.21 -19.53
C LEU A 149 14.11 3.72 -19.00
N SER A 150 14.37 2.41 -19.03
CA SER A 150 15.69 1.83 -18.69
C SER A 150 16.26 2.23 -17.33
N LYS A 151 15.41 2.57 -16.35
CA LYS A 151 15.80 2.92 -14.97
C LYS A 151 15.46 1.78 -13.99
N PRO A 152 16.31 1.46 -13.00
CA PRO A 152 15.93 0.56 -11.92
C PRO A 152 14.69 1.08 -11.18
N ALA A 153 13.73 0.18 -10.95
CA ALA A 153 12.38 0.51 -10.54
C ALA A 153 11.98 -0.15 -9.23
N LEU A 154 11.29 0.64 -8.40
CA LEU A 154 10.56 0.21 -7.21
C LEU A 154 9.06 0.26 -7.51
N VAL A 155 8.34 -0.82 -7.22
CA VAL A 155 6.88 -0.89 -7.35
C VAL A 155 6.24 -0.76 -5.98
N ILE A 156 5.10 -0.08 -5.90
CA ILE A 156 4.26 0.04 -4.71
C ILE A 156 2.84 -0.42 -5.07
N THR A 157 2.26 -1.28 -4.24
CA THR A 157 0.82 -1.62 -4.26
C THR A 157 0.27 -1.54 -2.84
N GLU A 158 -0.21 -0.36 -2.44
CA GLU A 158 -0.82 -0.11 -1.13
C GLU A 158 -2.34 -0.06 -1.26
N GLY A 159 -3.09 -0.76 -0.41
CA GLY A 159 -4.56 -0.69 -0.45
C GLY A 159 -5.17 -1.18 -1.76
N LEU A 160 -4.49 -2.04 -2.52
CA LEU A 160 -4.94 -2.51 -3.83
C LEU A 160 -5.20 -4.01 -3.87
N SER A 161 -4.21 -4.82 -3.45
CA SER A 161 -4.18 -6.28 -3.60
C SER A 161 -5.42 -6.95 -3.00
N GLY A 162 -5.89 -6.46 -1.85
CA GLY A 162 -7.06 -6.98 -1.15
C GLY A 162 -8.37 -6.90 -1.94
N TYR A 163 -8.50 -5.97 -2.90
CA TYR A 163 -9.71 -5.79 -3.70
C TYR A 163 -9.77 -6.68 -4.96
N TRP A 164 -8.70 -7.42 -5.23
CA TRP A 164 -8.56 -8.24 -6.43
C TRP A 164 -8.68 -9.72 -6.10
N THR A 165 -8.99 -10.53 -7.11
CA THR A 165 -8.96 -11.98 -6.96
C THR A 165 -7.53 -12.49 -6.93
N GLU A 166 -7.31 -13.67 -6.35
CA GLU A 166 -5.99 -14.33 -6.37
C GLU A 166 -5.42 -14.46 -7.79
N HIS A 167 -6.25 -14.77 -8.78
CA HIS A 167 -5.83 -14.84 -10.18
C HIS A 167 -5.31 -13.49 -10.71
N GLN A 168 -5.99 -12.38 -10.39
CA GLN A 168 -5.56 -11.03 -10.79
C GLN A 168 -4.22 -10.66 -10.13
N VAL A 169 -4.07 -10.92 -8.83
CA VAL A 169 -2.82 -10.65 -8.10
C VAL A 169 -1.68 -11.52 -8.62
N SER A 170 -1.93 -12.80 -8.88
CA SER A 170 -0.98 -13.74 -9.48
C SER A 170 -0.46 -13.26 -10.83
N LYS A 171 -1.35 -12.80 -11.72
CA LYS A 171 -0.97 -12.26 -13.04
C LYS A 171 -0.15 -10.98 -12.92
N LEU A 172 -0.49 -10.10 -11.97
CA LEU A 172 0.34 -8.91 -11.71
C LEU A 172 1.73 -9.32 -11.22
N ALA A 173 1.81 -10.20 -10.22
CA ALA A 173 3.08 -10.68 -9.66
C ALA A 173 3.99 -11.29 -10.73
N ALA A 174 3.43 -12.15 -11.59
CA ALA A 174 4.14 -12.76 -12.70
C ALA A 174 4.63 -11.75 -13.74
N HIS A 175 3.79 -10.77 -14.13
CA HIS A 175 4.22 -9.77 -15.10
C HIS A 175 5.30 -8.84 -14.55
N LEU A 176 5.24 -8.48 -13.26
CA LEU A 176 6.25 -7.65 -12.60
C LEU A 176 7.59 -8.38 -12.49
N SER A 177 7.60 -9.68 -12.14
CA SER A 177 8.85 -10.44 -12.01
C SER A 177 9.57 -10.65 -13.35
N GLN A 178 8.83 -10.65 -14.46
CA GLN A 178 9.40 -10.71 -15.81
C GLN A 178 10.14 -9.43 -16.24
N GLN A 179 10.06 -8.33 -15.47
CA GLN A 179 10.72 -7.06 -15.84
C GLN A 179 12.10 -6.93 -15.20
N ASP A 180 13.15 -6.94 -16.03
CA ASP A 180 14.57 -6.84 -15.60
C ASP A 180 14.92 -5.61 -14.78
N ARG A 181 14.17 -4.53 -14.97
CA ARG A 181 14.39 -3.26 -14.27
C ARG A 181 13.64 -3.16 -12.96
N ILE A 182 12.63 -4.00 -12.72
CA ILE A 182 11.90 -4.02 -11.45
C ILE A 182 12.67 -4.95 -10.50
N GLY A 183 13.34 -4.33 -9.52
CA GLY A 183 14.13 -5.05 -8.52
C GLY A 183 13.39 -5.23 -7.20
N TRP A 184 12.47 -4.32 -6.89
CA TRP A 184 11.82 -4.24 -5.59
C TRP A 184 10.33 -3.98 -5.74
N TRP A 185 9.54 -4.61 -4.87
CA TRP A 185 8.10 -4.40 -4.81
C TRP A 185 7.65 -4.33 -3.35
N ILE A 186 7.10 -3.17 -2.96
CA ILE A 186 6.44 -2.97 -1.66
C ILE A 186 4.95 -3.20 -1.84
N LEU A 187 4.36 -3.99 -0.95
CA LEU A 187 2.91 -4.20 -0.95
C LEU A 187 2.34 -4.30 0.47
N GLU A 188 1.08 -3.89 0.60
CA GLU A 188 0.24 -4.30 1.71
C GLU A 188 -0.35 -5.68 1.42
N LEU A 189 -0.33 -6.55 2.43
CA LEU A 189 -0.97 -7.86 2.40
C LEU A 189 -1.89 -8.03 3.60
N ALA A 190 -3.17 -8.27 3.35
CA ALA A 190 -4.14 -8.63 4.39
C ALA A 190 -3.86 -10.05 4.90
N ALA A 191 -4.02 -10.28 6.21
CA ALA A 191 -3.90 -11.61 6.78
C ALA A 191 -5.15 -12.47 6.44
N PRO A 192 -5.05 -13.81 6.37
CA PRO A 192 -6.18 -14.67 5.98
C PRO A 192 -7.40 -14.60 6.90
N THR A 193 -7.18 -14.18 8.15
CA THR A 193 -8.26 -13.92 9.11
C THR A 193 -9.14 -12.75 8.71
N VAL A 194 -8.66 -11.84 7.86
CA VAL A 194 -9.47 -10.77 7.25
C VAL A 194 -10.61 -11.42 6.48
N LEU A 195 -10.34 -12.26 5.46
CA LEU A 195 -11.42 -12.88 4.67
C LEU A 195 -12.38 -13.75 5.51
N ARG A 196 -11.87 -14.44 6.54
CA ARG A 196 -12.70 -15.28 7.42
C ARG A 196 -13.56 -14.48 8.41
N GLY A 197 -13.06 -13.34 8.89
CA GLY A 197 -13.74 -12.48 9.86
C GLY A 197 -14.53 -11.32 9.24
N TRP A 198 -14.35 -11.05 7.93
CA TRP A 198 -14.97 -9.94 7.19
C TRP A 198 -16.48 -10.10 7.00
N HIS A 199 -17.01 -11.31 7.12
CA HIS A 199 -18.42 -11.60 6.90
C HIS A 199 -19.30 -11.43 8.16
N MET A 200 -18.72 -11.10 9.32
CA MET A 200 -19.37 -11.33 10.62
C MET A 200 -19.73 -10.06 11.43
N GLN A 201 -19.47 -8.82 10.95
CA GLN A 201 -19.77 -7.57 11.69
C GLN A 201 -20.64 -6.55 10.90
N TYR A 202 -21.49 -5.81 11.62
CA TYR A 202 -22.46 -4.84 11.05
C TYR A 202 -21.84 -3.64 10.31
N SER A 203 -20.71 -3.11 10.77
CA SER A 203 -19.96 -2.08 10.01
C SER A 203 -19.38 -2.61 8.69
N GLN A 204 -19.28 -3.94 8.54
CA GLN A 204 -18.76 -4.60 7.35
C GLN A 204 -19.83 -4.78 6.27
N THR A 205 -21.11 -5.02 6.62
CA THR A 205 -22.20 -4.99 5.64
C THR A 205 -22.37 -3.59 5.04
N LEU A 206 -22.20 -2.53 5.82
CA LEU A 206 -22.19 -1.15 5.31
C LEU A 206 -20.96 -0.87 4.43
N TYR A 207 -19.78 -1.38 4.80
CA TYR A 207 -18.58 -1.25 3.98
C TYR A 207 -18.74 -1.98 2.63
N ASP A 208 -19.22 -3.22 2.64
CA ASP A 208 -19.47 -3.99 1.41
C ASP A 208 -20.60 -3.33 0.59
N GLN A 209 -21.65 -2.80 1.21
CA GLN A 209 -22.70 -2.06 0.49
C GLN A 209 -22.19 -0.76 -0.15
N TYR A 210 -21.40 0.03 0.58
CA TYR A 210 -21.01 1.37 0.16
C TYR A 210 -19.76 1.36 -0.72
N ILE A 211 -18.73 0.60 -0.33
CA ILE A 211 -17.45 0.47 -1.04
C ILE A 211 -17.48 -0.71 -2.02
N GLY A 212 -17.93 -1.87 -1.56
CA GLY A 212 -18.01 -3.10 -2.35
C GLY A 212 -19.20 -3.17 -3.33
N ASN A 213 -20.10 -2.18 -3.28
CA ASN A 213 -21.35 -2.15 -4.05
C ASN A 213 -22.25 -3.38 -3.84
N GLY A 214 -22.34 -3.87 -2.59
CA GLY A 214 -23.13 -5.03 -2.19
C GLY A 214 -22.40 -6.37 -2.33
N GLU A 215 -21.20 -6.37 -2.91
CA GLU A 215 -20.32 -7.54 -2.99
C GLU A 215 -19.20 -7.44 -1.93
N PRO A 216 -18.61 -8.58 -1.51
CA PRO A 216 -17.46 -8.57 -0.63
C PRO A 216 -16.35 -7.69 -1.19
N ALA A 217 -16.00 -6.63 -0.45
CA ALA A 217 -15.00 -5.68 -0.91
C ALA A 217 -13.61 -6.34 -0.99
N PHE A 218 -13.28 -7.16 0.02
CA PHE A 218 -12.00 -7.89 0.08
C PHE A 218 -12.12 -9.29 -0.53
N LYS A 219 -11.17 -9.62 -1.41
CA LYS A 219 -11.15 -10.83 -2.25
C LYS A 219 -9.84 -11.60 -2.19
N PHE A 220 -8.79 -11.02 -1.59
CA PHE A 220 -7.47 -11.65 -1.52
C PHE A 220 -6.79 -11.45 -0.17
N ALA A 221 -6.44 -12.57 0.46
CA ALA A 221 -5.59 -12.69 1.64
C ALA A 221 -5.04 -14.13 1.68
N PRO A 222 -3.86 -14.39 1.06
CA PRO A 222 -3.39 -15.75 0.81
C PRO A 222 -3.01 -16.45 2.12
N GLN A 223 -3.42 -17.72 2.28
CA GLN A 223 -3.15 -18.50 3.51
C GLN A 223 -1.64 -18.62 3.80
N GLN A 224 -0.83 -18.65 2.74
CA GLN A 224 0.61 -18.74 2.79
C GLN A 224 1.26 -17.41 3.21
N GLY A 225 0.51 -16.32 3.33
CA GLY A 225 1.08 -15.01 3.61
C GLY A 225 1.99 -14.54 2.47
N PRO A 226 3.04 -13.76 2.77
CA PRO A 226 3.99 -13.24 1.78
C PRO A 226 4.69 -14.30 0.94
N GLU A 227 4.80 -15.53 1.44
CA GLU A 227 5.40 -16.67 0.73
C GLU A 227 4.60 -17.08 -0.51
N PHE A 228 3.34 -16.67 -0.64
CA PHE A 228 2.53 -16.80 -1.86
C PHE A 228 3.27 -16.29 -3.12
N PHE A 229 4.06 -15.24 -2.98
CA PHE A 229 4.74 -14.62 -4.12
C PHE A 229 5.97 -15.40 -4.61
N GLN A 230 6.44 -16.41 -3.87
CA GLN A 230 7.56 -17.27 -4.28
C GLN A 230 7.27 -18.02 -5.58
N THR A 231 6.05 -18.54 -5.73
CA THR A 231 5.59 -19.19 -6.97
C THR A 231 5.65 -18.26 -8.18
N TRP A 232 5.65 -16.94 -7.96
CA TRP A 232 5.65 -15.92 -9.01
C TRP A 232 6.99 -15.22 -9.21
N GLY A 233 8.08 -15.80 -8.67
CA GLY A 233 9.45 -15.32 -8.88
C GLY A 233 9.88 -14.22 -7.92
N TRP A 234 9.23 -14.09 -6.76
CA TRP A 234 9.57 -13.12 -5.73
C TRP A 234 10.04 -13.79 -4.44
N GLN A 235 10.92 -13.14 -3.71
CA GLN A 235 11.37 -13.52 -2.38
C GLN A 235 11.06 -12.39 -1.40
N VAL A 236 10.66 -12.74 -0.18
CA VAL A 236 10.49 -11.78 0.91
C VAL A 236 11.87 -11.30 1.37
N ALA A 237 12.14 -10.01 1.16
CA ALA A 237 13.33 -9.36 1.69
C ALA A 237 13.09 -8.81 3.10
N HIS A 238 11.89 -8.27 3.34
CA HIS A 238 11.50 -7.77 4.65
C HIS A 238 9.98 -7.83 4.80
N GLN A 239 9.49 -7.94 6.03
CA GLN A 239 8.07 -7.83 6.35
C GLN A 239 7.85 -7.23 7.74
N TYR A 240 6.79 -6.44 7.87
CA TYR A 240 6.35 -5.86 9.13
C TYR A 240 4.90 -6.25 9.39
N ASP A 241 4.63 -6.76 10.60
CA ASP A 241 3.26 -6.88 11.12
C ASP A 241 2.82 -5.50 11.65
N VAL A 242 1.73 -4.97 11.08
CA VAL A 242 1.25 -3.62 11.39
C VAL A 242 0.74 -3.52 12.84
N LEU A 243 0.09 -4.58 13.35
CA LEU A 243 -0.44 -4.59 14.72
C LEU A 243 0.68 -4.69 15.74
N ASP A 244 1.70 -5.50 15.46
CA ASP A 244 2.88 -5.58 16.32
C ASP A 244 3.57 -4.20 16.39
N LYS A 245 3.74 -3.51 15.25
CA LYS A 245 4.31 -2.14 15.24
C LYS A 245 3.44 -1.11 15.95
N LEU A 246 2.11 -1.20 15.83
CA LEU A 246 1.18 -0.32 16.53
C LEU A 246 1.34 -0.43 18.06
N SER A 247 1.50 -1.66 18.57
CA SER A 247 1.72 -1.91 20.01
C SER A 247 3.05 -1.35 20.51
N HIS A 248 4.10 -1.41 19.69
CA HIS A 248 5.43 -0.92 20.06
C HIS A 248 5.52 0.61 20.13
N LEU A 249 4.70 1.33 19.36
CA LEU A 249 4.67 2.80 19.37
C LEU A 249 3.71 3.38 20.41
N GLN A 250 3.15 2.55 21.31
CA GLN A 250 2.14 2.93 22.30
C GLN A 250 0.89 3.62 21.71
N ARG A 251 0.65 3.46 20.40
CA ARG A 251 -0.51 3.97 19.68
C ARG A 251 -1.73 3.08 19.77
N ALA A 252 -1.52 1.88 20.28
CA ALA A 252 -2.54 0.88 20.51
C ALA A 252 -3.46 1.26 21.69
N THR A 253 -4.77 1.03 21.55
CA THR A 253 -5.67 1.01 22.71
C THR A 253 -5.20 -0.05 23.73
N PRO A 254 -5.58 0.04 25.02
CA PRO A 254 -5.14 -0.94 26.04
C PRO A 254 -5.40 -2.40 25.65
N LEU A 255 -6.48 -2.67 24.91
CA LEU A 255 -6.82 -3.98 24.35
C LEU A 255 -5.80 -4.52 23.34
N VAL A 256 -5.23 -3.65 22.50
CA VAL A 256 -4.20 -4.05 21.50
C VAL A 256 -2.85 -4.30 22.18
N HIS A 257 -2.51 -3.55 23.24
CA HIS A 257 -1.34 -3.83 24.08
C HIS A 257 -1.45 -5.18 24.79
N LEU A 258 -2.61 -5.46 25.41
CA LEU A 258 -2.89 -6.75 26.05
C LEU A 258 -2.76 -7.90 25.04
N ARG A 259 -3.22 -7.70 23.80
CA ARG A 259 -3.05 -8.68 22.71
C ARG A 259 -1.59 -8.91 22.33
N ALA A 260 -0.76 -7.87 22.19
CA ALA A 260 0.65 -8.02 21.83
C ALA A 260 1.43 -8.81 22.90
N VAL A 261 1.11 -8.58 24.18
CA VAL A 261 1.63 -9.35 25.31
C VAL A 261 1.10 -10.79 25.30
N MET A 262 -0.22 -10.99 25.15
CA MET A 262 -0.83 -12.32 25.14
C MET A 262 -0.46 -13.16 23.90
N LYS A 263 -0.18 -12.57 22.73
CA LYS A 263 0.35 -13.27 21.54
C LYS A 263 1.70 -13.92 21.85
N ARG A 264 2.54 -13.28 22.69
CA ARG A 264 3.83 -13.85 23.14
C ARG A 264 3.67 -14.99 24.15
N VAL A 265 2.53 -15.09 24.85
CA VAL A 265 2.34 -16.03 25.97
C VAL A 265 1.37 -17.18 25.65
N LEU A 266 0.32 -16.96 24.85
CA LEU A 266 -0.83 -17.89 24.74
C LEU A 266 -1.25 -18.25 23.30
N GLY A 267 -0.54 -17.78 22.28
CA GLY A 267 -0.63 -18.29 20.90
C GLY A 267 -1.94 -18.04 20.12
N LYS A 268 -3.14 -18.01 20.73
CA LYS A 268 -4.41 -17.82 20.02
C LYS A 268 -5.48 -17.22 20.94
N LEU A 269 -5.73 -15.91 20.78
CA LEU A 269 -6.96 -15.26 21.25
C LEU A 269 -7.56 -14.47 20.09
N HIS A 270 -8.84 -14.70 19.81
CA HIS A 270 -9.59 -14.00 18.78
C HIS A 270 -10.24 -12.76 19.41
N ILE A 271 -9.77 -11.57 19.01
CA ILE A 271 -10.36 -10.29 19.40
C ILE A 271 -10.73 -9.57 18.09
N PRO A 272 -12.00 -9.27 17.83
CA PRO A 272 -12.40 -8.52 16.66
C PRO A 272 -12.13 -7.04 16.93
N GLN A 273 -11.33 -6.34 16.10
CA GLN A 273 -11.43 -4.86 15.93
C GLN A 273 -10.36 -4.18 15.04
N ALA A 274 -9.26 -4.82 14.61
CA ALA A 274 -8.34 -4.19 13.64
C ALA A 274 -8.04 -5.15 12.49
N ILE A 275 -7.91 -4.66 11.25
CA ILE A 275 -7.54 -5.48 10.08
C ILE A 275 -6.10 -5.95 10.26
N PRO A 276 -5.84 -7.24 10.56
CA PRO A 276 -4.46 -7.72 10.56
C PRO A 276 -3.90 -7.64 9.14
N SER A 277 -2.87 -6.84 8.95
CA SER A 277 -2.16 -6.69 7.68
C SER A 277 -0.66 -6.60 7.90
N GLN A 278 0.07 -6.80 6.80
CA GLN A 278 1.52 -6.74 6.74
C GLN A 278 1.95 -5.76 5.66
N VAL A 279 3.05 -5.05 5.90
CA VAL A 279 3.80 -4.35 4.86
C VAL A 279 4.97 -5.24 4.48
N VAL A 280 5.05 -5.63 3.21
CA VAL A 280 6.01 -6.60 2.69
C VAL A 280 6.89 -5.90 1.65
N LEU A 281 8.19 -6.14 1.73
CA LEU A 281 9.17 -5.80 0.70
C LEU A 281 9.61 -7.10 0.02
N LEU A 282 9.33 -7.20 -1.27
CA LEU A 282 9.74 -8.31 -2.13
C LEU A 282 10.93 -7.92 -3.01
N THR A 283 11.76 -8.91 -3.33
CA THR A 283 12.89 -8.83 -4.26
C THR A 283 12.98 -10.10 -5.12
N HIS A 284 13.90 -10.16 -6.07
CA HIS A 284 14.15 -11.39 -6.83
C HIS A 284 14.97 -12.40 -6.02
N PRO A 285 14.71 -13.72 -6.15
CA PRO A 285 15.51 -14.75 -5.52
C PRO A 285 17.00 -14.63 -5.87
N THR A 286 17.87 -14.74 -4.85
CA THR A 286 19.33 -14.73 -5.02
C THR A 286 19.74 -15.86 -5.96
N GLY A 287 20.28 -15.52 -7.13
CA GLY A 287 20.70 -16.47 -8.19
C GLY A 287 20.00 -16.28 -9.53
N SER A 288 18.81 -15.67 -9.57
CA SER A 288 18.07 -15.42 -10.81
C SER A 288 18.65 -14.28 -11.67
N ARG A 289 19.40 -13.36 -11.06
CA ARG A 289 20.07 -12.21 -11.72
C ARG A 289 21.56 -12.07 -11.41
N ALA A 290 22.19 -13.08 -10.79
CA ALA A 290 23.57 -13.06 -10.31
C ALA A 290 24.66 -13.06 -11.41
N LYS A 291 24.37 -12.54 -12.61
CA LYS A 291 25.37 -12.24 -13.63
C LYS A 291 25.55 -10.76 -13.96
N ARG A 292 24.87 -9.82 -13.29
CA ARG A 292 25.14 -8.39 -13.50
C ARG A 292 25.19 -7.59 -12.20
N ASN A 293 26.44 -7.41 -11.76
CA ASN A 293 27.01 -6.35 -10.94
C ASN A 293 26.64 -6.27 -9.44
N ASN A 294 27.72 -6.48 -8.68
CA ASN A 294 28.06 -6.03 -7.34
C ASN A 294 27.53 -6.83 -6.15
N SER A 295 28.48 -7.60 -5.62
CA SER A 295 28.85 -7.62 -4.20
C SER A 295 28.35 -6.40 -3.42
N TRP A 296 27.73 -6.66 -2.26
CA TRP A 296 27.95 -5.98 -0.98
C TRP A 296 26.72 -6.22 -0.08
N LEU A 297 26.87 -7.11 0.89
CA LEU A 297 26.10 -7.13 2.13
C LEU A 297 27.03 -6.58 3.21
N PRO A 298 26.67 -5.53 3.97
CA PRO A 298 27.36 -5.26 5.23
C PRO A 298 26.85 -6.25 6.27
N SER A 299 27.77 -7.06 6.79
CA SER A 299 27.64 -7.79 8.04
C SER A 299 27.23 -6.84 9.18
N GLY A 300 26.31 -7.30 10.01
CA GLY A 300 25.68 -6.48 11.04
C GLY A 300 26.60 -6.01 12.16
N GLN A 301 26.10 -5.00 12.86
CA GLN A 301 26.10 -4.82 14.32
C GLN A 301 24.90 -3.94 14.67
#